data_AF-A0A8J4ARI1-F1
#
_entry.id   AF-A0A8J4ARI1-F1
#
_cell.length_a   1.000
_cell.length_b   1.000
_cell.length_c   1.000
_cell.angle_alpha   90.00
_cell.angle_beta   90.00
_cell.angle_gamma   90.00
#
_symmetry.space_group_name_H-M   'P 1'
#
loop_
_entity.id
_entity.type
_entity.pdbx_description
1 polymer ?
#
loop_
_entity_poly.entity_id
_entity_poly.type
_entity_poly.pdbx_seq_one_letter_code
_entity_poly.pdbx_strand_id
1 'polypeptide(L)'
;MRRLDPLQLTILASEPGETADEYFITFRLKRRIKDPEVKGSAPEVDELTERSRFIRTKGRWMYLDSRFIEEEEQRTQKAESGAVPTLEAPAKKGFFNLF
;
A
#
# COMPACT_ATOMS: atom_id res chain seq x y z
N MET A 1 6.32 19.22 17.28
CA MET A 1 5.24 18.80 16.33
C MET A 1 5.89 18.31 15.03
N ARG A 2 5.68 17.04 14.63
CA ARG A 2 6.35 16.46 13.45
C ARG A 2 5.88 17.14 12.16
N ARG A 3 6.82 17.49 11.27
CA ARG A 3 6.49 18.05 9.96
C ARG A 3 6.19 16.89 9.00
N LEU A 4 5.02 16.95 8.37
CA LEU A 4 4.60 15.99 7.35
C LEU A 4 4.83 16.63 5.98
N ASP A 5 5.82 16.13 5.24
CA ASP A 5 6.10 16.58 3.88
C ASP A 5 5.53 15.57 2.87
N PRO A 6 4.42 15.86 2.19
CA PRO A 6 3.82 14.95 1.22
C PRO A 6 4.77 14.77 0.02
N LEU A 7 4.99 13.52 -0.38
CA LEU A 7 5.87 13.15 -1.49
C LEU A 7 5.08 12.71 -2.72
N GLN A 8 4.04 11.90 -2.52
CA GLN A 8 3.24 11.35 -3.60
C GLN A 8 1.83 11.02 -3.10
N LEU A 9 0.84 11.35 -3.94
CA LEU A 9 -0.56 10.98 -3.75
C LEU A 9 -0.99 10.10 -4.92
N THR A 10 -1.55 8.93 -4.63
CA THR A 10 -2.06 8.00 -5.64
C THR A 10 -3.53 7.70 -5.34
N ILE A 11 -4.42 8.01 -6.27
CA ILE A 11 -5.83 7.63 -6.15
C ILE A 11 -5.96 6.14 -6.43
N LEU A 12 -6.53 5.39 -5.49
CA LEU A 12 -6.76 3.95 -5.59
C LEU A 12 -8.18 3.63 -6.05
N ALA A 13 -9.17 4.36 -5.51
CA ALA A 13 -10.58 4.19 -5.87
C ALA A 13 -11.36 5.50 -5.77
N SER A 14 -12.44 5.58 -6.53
CA SER A 14 -13.30 6.75 -6.67
C SER A 14 -14.74 6.25 -6.85
N GLU A 15 -15.59 6.42 -5.84
CA GLU A 15 -16.90 5.78 -5.77
C GLU A 15 -17.99 6.80 -5.36
N PRO A 16 -19.16 6.84 -6.02
CA PRO A 16 -20.29 7.60 -5.51
C PRO A 16 -20.80 7.01 -4.20
N GLY A 17 -21.39 7.86 -3.34
CA GLY A 17 -22.10 7.43 -2.14
C GLY A 17 -23.54 7.01 -2.42
N GLU A 18 -24.34 6.92 -1.35
CA GLU A 18 -25.77 6.57 -1.46
C GLU A 18 -26.59 7.67 -2.12
N THR A 19 -26.11 8.91 -2.02
CA THR A 19 -26.76 10.09 -2.60
C THR A 19 -25.91 10.67 -3.73
N ALA A 20 -26.54 11.39 -4.66
CA ALA A 20 -25.84 12.09 -5.74
C ALA A 20 -24.89 13.20 -5.23
N ASP A 21 -25.08 13.63 -3.99
CA ASP A 21 -24.28 14.66 -3.32
C ASP A 21 -23.26 14.06 -2.35
N GLU A 22 -22.98 12.75 -2.44
CA GLU A 22 -21.98 12.07 -1.62
C GLU A 22 -20.97 11.33 -2.50
N TYR A 23 -19.70 11.37 -2.11
CA TYR A 23 -18.63 10.73 -2.85
C TYR A 23 -17.50 10.25 -1.93
N PHE A 24 -16.86 9.15 -2.31
CA PHE A 24 -15.74 8.56 -1.58
C PHE A 24 -14.50 8.49 -2.47
N ILE A 25 -13.36 8.86 -1.92
CA ILE A 25 -12.06 8.71 -2.57
C ILE A 25 -11.16 7.92 -1.64
N THR A 26 -10.64 6.80 -2.14
CA THR A 26 -9.58 6.06 -1.46
C THR A 26 -8.25 6.39 -2.13
N PHE A 27 -7.26 6.82 -1.35
CA PHE A 27 -5.94 7.16 -1.86
C PHE A 27 -4.83 6.64 -0.95
N ARG A 28 -3.66 6.44 -1.54
CA ARG A 28 -2.40 6.19 -0.83
C ARG A 28 -1.58 7.48 -0.80
N LEU A 29 -1.16 7.89 0.38
CA LEU A 29 -0.30 9.04 0.61
C LEU A 29 1.08 8.58 1.10
N LYS A 30 2.10 8.85 0.28
CA LYS A 30 3.50 8.72 0.67
C LYS A 30 3.99 10.05 1.22
N ARG A 31 4.54 10.05 2.43
CA ARG A 31 5.00 11.25 3.13
C ARG A 31 6.35 11.03 3.78
N ARG A 32 7.14 12.10 3.84
CA ARG A 32 8.35 12.16 4.65
C ARG A 32 7.99 12.70 6.03
N ILE A 33 8.44 12.01 7.05
CA ILE A 33 8.32 12.41 8.45
C ILE A 33 9.69 12.91 8.88
N LYS A 34 9.75 14.18 9.29
CA LYS A 34 10.94 14.76 9.91
C LYS A 34 10.58 15.25 11.29
N ASP A 35 11.32 14.79 12.29
CA ASP A 35 11.26 15.37 13.61
C ASP A 35 12.07 16.67 13.63
N PRO A 36 11.43 17.84 13.77
CA PRO A 36 12.16 19.10 13.79
C PRO A 36 12.97 19.32 15.07
N GLU A 37 12.68 18.57 16.14
CA GLU A 37 13.31 18.74 17.46
C GLU A 37 14.59 17.90 17.59
N VAL A 38 14.73 16.82 16.80
CA VAL A 38 15.91 15.95 16.79
C VAL A 38 16.88 16.34 15.67
N LYS A 39 17.92 17.12 16.02
CA LYS A 39 19.03 17.43 15.10
C LYS A 39 19.73 16.14 14.65
N GLY A 40 19.82 15.94 13.34
CA GLY A 40 20.50 14.78 12.74
C GLY A 40 19.63 13.52 12.60
N SER A 41 18.34 13.58 12.94
CA SER A 41 17.42 12.48 12.63
C SER A 41 17.36 12.25 11.11
N ALA A 42 17.53 10.99 10.70
CA ALA A 42 17.32 10.61 9.31
C ALA A 42 15.83 10.79 8.98
N PRO A 43 15.48 11.39 7.83
CA PRO A 43 14.09 11.51 7.42
C PRO A 43 13.50 10.13 7.17
N GLU A 44 12.39 9.82 7.84
CA GLU A 44 11.65 8.59 7.63
C GLU A 44 10.62 8.77 6.51
N VAL A 45 10.32 7.71 5.79
CA VAL A 45 9.28 7.70 4.75
C VAL A 45 8.19 6.73 5.19
N ASP A 46 6.97 7.26 5.23
CA ASP A 46 5.77 6.55 5.63
C ASP A 46 4.77 6.54 4.46
N GLU A 47 3.97 5.49 4.39
CA GLU A 47 2.88 5.32 3.42
C GLU A 47 1.61 4.93 4.18
N LEU A 48 0.54 5.68 3.96
CA LEU A 48 -0.78 5.39 4.53
C LEU A 48 -1.82 5.33 3.43
N THR A 49 -2.86 4.53 3.66
CA THR A 49 -4.04 4.48 2.82
C THR A 49 -5.24 5.01 3.59
N GLU A 50 -5.97 5.93 2.96
CA GLU A 50 -7.10 6.64 3.55
C GLU A 50 -8.29 6.57 2.60
N ARG A 51 -9.49 6.38 3.15
CA ARG A 51 -10.76 6.62 2.45
C ARG A 51 -11.43 7.85 3.04
N SER A 52 -11.55 8.90 2.23
CA SER A 52 -12.19 10.15 2.63
C SER A 52 -13.56 10.28 2.00
N ARG A 53 -14.48 10.90 2.73
CA ARG A 53 -15.85 11.20 2.33
C ARG A 53 -16.00 12.68 1.99
N PHE A 54 -16.68 12.94 0.88
CA PHE A 54 -16.99 14.27 0.40
C PHE A 54 -18.49 14.43 0.25
N ILE A 55 -18.99 15.62 0.58
CA ILE A 55 -20.38 16.00 0.39
C ILE A 55 -20.48 17.21 -0.53
N ARG A 56 -21.50 17.27 -1.38
CA ARG A 56 -21.74 18.40 -2.27
C ARG A 56 -22.77 19.34 -1.67
N THR A 57 -22.37 20.59 -1.46
CA THR A 57 -23.25 21.63 -0.93
C THR A 57 -23.17 22.86 -1.82
N LYS A 58 -24.32 23.35 -2.30
CA LYS A 58 -24.41 24.52 -3.20
C LYS A 58 -23.46 24.41 -4.41
N GLY A 59 -23.38 23.21 -4.99
CA GLY A 59 -22.57 22.90 -6.17
C GLY A 59 -21.09 22.63 -5.92
N ARG A 60 -20.57 22.76 -4.68
CA ARG A 60 -19.16 22.54 -4.35
C ARG A 60 -18.97 21.28 -3.50
N TRP A 61 -17.92 20.52 -3.78
CA TRP A 61 -17.52 19.38 -2.96
C TRP A 61 -16.72 19.85 -1.74
N MET A 62 -17.09 19.33 -0.58
CA MET A 62 -16.48 19.63 0.71
C MET A 62 -16.03 18.32 1.34
N TYR A 63 -14.80 18.31 1.87
CA TYR A 63 -14.34 17.23 2.74
C TYR A 63 -15.22 17.17 4.00
N LEU A 64 -15.63 15.97 4.39
CA LEU A 64 -16.42 15.75 5.61
C LEU A 64 -15.60 15.00 6.67
N ASP A 65 -15.21 13.76 6.37
CA ASP A 65 -14.46 12.89 7.27
C ASP A 65 -13.59 11.89 6.50
N SER A 66 -12.77 11.13 7.23
CA SER A 66 -12.01 10.03 6.66
C SER A 66 -11.70 8.94 7.67
N ARG A 67 -11.30 7.78 7.13
CA ARG A 67 -10.79 6.65 7.91
C ARG A 67 -9.53 6.10 7.26
N PHE A 68 -8.57 5.71 8.08
CA PHE A 68 -7.42 4.93 7.62
C PHE A 68 -7.88 3.52 7.28
N ILE A 69 -7.34 2.98 6.20
CA ILE A 69 -7.48 1.58 5.85
C ILE A 69 -6.13 0.96 6.18
N GLU A 70 -6.08 0.15 7.23
CA GLU A 70 -4.88 -0.62 7.54
C GLU A 70 -4.67 -1.63 6.40
N GLU A 71 -3.63 -1.41 5.61
CA GLU A 71 -3.10 -2.42 4.69
C GLU A 71 -2.35 -3.48 5.51
N GLU A 72 -3.05 -4.19 6.38
CA GLU A 72 -2.58 -5.52 6.77
C GLU A 72 -2.53 -6.36 5.46
N GLU A 73 -1.42 -7.08 5.22
CA GLU A 73 -1.27 -8.14 4.20
C GLU A 73 -0.70 -7.85 2.79
N GLN A 74 -0.25 -6.65 2.41
CA GLN A 74 0.50 -6.51 1.12
C GLN A 74 2.03 -6.61 1.21
N ARG A 75 2.60 -6.70 2.42
CA ARG A 75 4.06 -6.87 2.60
C ARG A 75 4.53 -8.31 2.80
N THR A 76 3.64 -9.28 3.02
CA THR A 76 4.03 -10.68 3.32
C THR A 76 4.08 -11.61 2.12
N GLN A 77 3.58 -11.24 0.93
CA GLN A 77 3.56 -12.14 -0.24
C GLN A 77 4.77 -12.03 -1.19
N LYS A 78 5.84 -11.30 -0.82
CA LYS A 78 7.07 -11.21 -1.64
C LYS A 78 8.30 -11.87 -1.03
N ALA A 79 8.17 -12.56 0.09
CA ALA A 79 9.29 -13.20 0.76
C ALA A 79 9.02 -14.67 1.09
N GLU A 80 8.27 -15.42 0.28
CA GLU A 80 8.13 -16.87 0.46
C GLU A 80 7.70 -17.54 -0.86
N SER A 81 8.55 -17.44 -1.87
CA SER A 81 8.51 -18.33 -3.06
C SER A 81 9.90 -18.92 -3.33
N GLY A 82 10.66 -19.11 -2.26
CA GLY A 82 11.98 -19.72 -2.24
C GLY A 82 12.02 -20.91 -1.28
N ALA A 83 11.03 -21.81 -1.39
CA ALA A 83 11.10 -23.13 -0.78
C ALA A 83 10.94 -24.16 -1.90
N VAL A 84 12.05 -24.54 -2.52
CA VAL A 84 12.11 -25.77 -3.31
C VAL A 84 12.32 -26.90 -2.28
N PRO A 85 11.35 -27.78 -2.03
CA PRO A 85 11.64 -29.01 -1.33
C PRO A 85 12.52 -29.87 -2.23
N THR A 86 13.67 -30.30 -1.71
CA THR A 86 14.47 -31.38 -2.27
C THR A 86 13.59 -32.62 -2.40
N LEU A 87 13.07 -32.86 -3.60
CA LEU A 87 12.44 -34.12 -3.99
C LEU A 87 13.50 -34.96 -4.69
N GLU A 88 13.85 -36.08 -4.05
CA GLU A 88 14.67 -37.15 -4.61
C GLU A 88 14.18 -37.53 -6.01
N ALA A 89 15.13 -37.63 -6.94
CA ALA A 89 14.85 -37.99 -8.33
C ALA A 89 14.41 -39.47 -8.45
N PRO A 90 13.43 -39.79 -9.33
CA PRO A 90 13.03 -41.17 -9.55
C PRO A 90 14.07 -41.93 -10.39
N ALA A 91 14.29 -43.19 -10.01
CA ALA A 91 15.12 -44.14 -10.73
C ALA A 91 14.71 -44.27 -12.21
N LYS A 92 15.66 -44.06 -13.13
CA LYS A 92 15.54 -44.48 -14.53
C LYS A 92 16.52 -45.60 -14.84
N LYS A 93 15.95 -46.73 -15.25
CA LYS A 93 16.61 -47.86 -15.89
C LYS A 93 17.31 -47.42 -17.18
N GLY A 94 18.57 -47.85 -17.33
CA GLY A 94 19.06 -48.56 -18.53
C GLY A 94 19.63 -47.75 -19.71
N PHE A 95 20.79 -48.24 -20.16
CA PHE A 95 21.46 -48.11 -21.47
C PHE A 95 22.17 -46.78 -21.80
N PHE A 96 23.52 -46.78 -21.83
CA PHE A 96 24.33 -46.93 -23.05
C PHE A 96 25.86 -46.78 -22.79
N ASN A 97 26.63 -47.65 -23.44
CA ASN A 97 28.02 -47.57 -23.92
C ASN A 97 29.20 -47.22 -22.98
N LEU A 98 30.01 -48.24 -22.70
CA LEU A 98 31.45 -48.12 -22.42
C LEU A 98 32.21 -48.71 -23.62
N PHE A 99 32.86 -47.83 -24.37
CA PHE A 99 34.18 -48.07 -24.96
C PHE A 99 35.21 -47.45 -24.00
#